data_AF-A0A5N6KE92-F1
#
_entry.id   AF-A0A5N6KE92-F1
#
_cell.length_a   1.000
_cell.length_b   1.000
_cell.length_c   1.000
_cell.angle_alpha   90.00
_cell.angle_beta   90.00
_cell.angle_gamma   90.00
#
_symmetry.space_group_name_H-M   'P 1'
#
loop_
_entity.id
_entity.type
_entity.pdbx_description
1 polymer ?
#
loop_
_entity_poly.entity_id
_entity_poly.type
_entity_poly.pdbx_seq_one_letter_code
_entity_poly.pdbx_strand_id
1 'polypeptide(L)'
;MAEYDKSEVAQLESAPEPPSAQNDYLVDAATEKRLVRKLDKRLIPLVMGLYLLSYLDRSNIGNAKTAGMSEELHLSSSQYEWLLTIFYISYIVFEWFALMWKVLPPHIWACFCIVGWGTVATLQSATQSWSGMMAARFFLGFFEAGYGPGMPYLLSFFYLRHEIGVRIGIFMSAAPLATCFAGALAYGITSSHAAIASWRLLFLVEGLPCVTAGILTFFVLPDSPEKARFLKEEEREVARARGVRQVGAEEEHRVGGVKWADIGAAFMDPKNYLTAMMFFSCNVSFSSLPVFLPTILNEMGFSAINAQGLSAPPYFLAFVLVILSTYIADRTQQRGYVIMFLSALGSIGYILLATTSSVGPRYTGVFFAAAGIFPAIGNILPWVLNNQGSDTKRGTGIAILNLVGQCGPLLGTRLYPAHEGPHYRKGMWICTAFMMLNGVLALSLRTLLKWENGRLDARFGAVGRRDANGVVVGEDLTKEGKPDVGGLSLDTGWGPWLELVFARGAWGCGWTTLEVDRGMGVGWIFAIYIIMFQYLCYGYCCGDCSMDIEIGVIALLCFALLCFALLYFALLYSEYQFGLGCVSYRIVLFYCILFYLGIGFGIGWIKDLSS
;
A
#
# COMPACT_ATOMS: atom_id res chain seq x y z
N MET A 1 44.20 -36.21 -22.62
CA MET A 1 43.33 -36.30 -23.82
C MET A 1 42.42 -37.49 -23.60
N ALA A 2 41.18 -37.25 -23.19
CA ALA A 2 40.14 -38.26 -23.16
C ALA A 2 39.21 -37.95 -24.32
N GLU A 3 39.12 -38.91 -25.23
CA GLU A 3 38.38 -38.90 -26.49
C GLU A 3 36.89 -39.05 -26.17
N TYR A 4 36.10 -38.01 -26.45
CA TYR A 4 34.65 -38.03 -26.26
C TYR A 4 34.01 -38.69 -27.50
N ASP A 5 33.16 -39.68 -27.23
CA ASP A 5 32.56 -40.60 -28.19
C ASP A 5 31.66 -39.88 -29.19
N LYS A 6 31.99 -39.98 -30.48
CA LYS A 6 31.27 -39.33 -31.60
C LYS A 6 29.89 -39.95 -31.89
N SER A 7 29.51 -41.03 -31.20
CA SER A 7 28.22 -41.70 -31.42
C SER A 7 27.04 -41.06 -30.66
N GLU A 8 27.28 -40.36 -29.55
CA GLU A 8 26.23 -39.66 -28.79
C GLU A 8 25.74 -38.37 -29.48
N VAL A 9 26.63 -37.71 -30.24
CA VAL A 9 26.30 -36.46 -30.96
C VAL A 9 25.38 -36.74 -32.16
N ALA A 10 25.49 -37.91 -32.78
CA ALA A 10 24.68 -38.27 -33.95
C ALA A 10 23.21 -38.62 -33.60
N GLN A 11 22.92 -39.01 -32.35
CA GLN A 11 21.54 -39.29 -31.93
C GLN A 11 20.77 -38.03 -31.54
N LEU A 12 21.45 -36.95 -31.16
CA LEU A 12 20.85 -35.65 -30.84
C LEU A 12 20.40 -34.87 -32.10
N GLU A 13 20.94 -35.19 -33.29
CA GLU A 13 20.52 -34.58 -34.56
C GLU A 13 19.26 -35.21 -35.18
N SER A 14 18.72 -36.29 -34.59
CA SER A 14 17.53 -37.00 -35.11
C SER A 14 16.23 -36.78 -34.34
N ALA A 15 16.25 -35.90 -33.31
CA ALA A 15 15.03 -35.49 -32.64
C ALA A 15 14.24 -34.55 -33.56
N PRO A 16 12.91 -34.75 -33.75
CA PRO A 16 12.10 -33.81 -34.52
C PRO A 16 12.25 -32.42 -33.90
N GLU A 17 12.62 -31.44 -34.72
CA GLU A 17 12.74 -30.05 -34.29
C GLU A 17 11.49 -29.64 -33.51
N PRO A 18 11.63 -29.03 -32.32
CA PRO A 18 10.48 -28.43 -31.66
C PRO A 18 9.83 -27.47 -32.65
N PRO A 19 8.49 -27.50 -32.83
CA PRO A 19 7.82 -26.65 -33.82
C PRO A 19 8.29 -25.22 -33.60
N SER A 20 8.85 -24.64 -34.66
CA SER A 20 9.44 -23.32 -34.67
C SER A 20 8.56 -22.36 -33.88
N ALA A 21 9.13 -21.76 -32.83
CA ALA A 21 8.50 -20.74 -31.98
C ALA A 21 8.37 -19.40 -32.74
N GLN A 22 7.89 -19.46 -33.98
CA GLN A 22 7.60 -18.37 -34.90
C GLN A 22 6.16 -18.46 -35.42
N ASN A 23 5.23 -19.02 -34.65
CA ASN A 23 3.86 -18.51 -34.72
C ASN A 23 3.85 -17.18 -33.97
N ASP A 24 4.24 -16.15 -34.70
CA ASP A 24 3.92 -14.77 -34.40
C ASP A 24 2.40 -14.70 -34.25
N TYR A 25 1.90 -14.84 -33.01
CA TYR A 25 0.58 -14.36 -32.64
C TYR A 25 0.64 -12.84 -32.78
N LEU A 26 0.55 -12.35 -34.02
CA LEU A 26 0.25 -10.97 -34.33
C LEU A 26 -1.17 -10.73 -33.85
N VAL A 27 -1.31 -10.60 -32.53
CA VAL A 27 -2.51 -10.09 -31.89
C VAL A 27 -2.76 -8.73 -32.54
N ASP A 28 -3.80 -8.66 -33.36
CA ASP A 28 -4.20 -7.42 -33.99
C ASP A 28 -4.41 -6.36 -32.89
N ALA A 29 -3.60 -5.31 -32.94
CA ALA A 29 -3.62 -4.23 -31.94
C ALA A 29 -5.00 -3.57 -31.85
N ALA A 30 -5.78 -3.57 -32.94
CA ALA A 30 -7.15 -3.05 -32.92
C ALA A 30 -8.10 -3.97 -32.14
N THR A 31 -7.94 -5.28 -32.25
CA THR A 31 -8.69 -6.29 -31.48
C THR A 31 -8.31 -6.26 -30.00
N GLU A 32 -7.01 -6.13 -29.67
CA GLU A 32 -6.56 -5.97 -28.28
C GLU A 32 -7.15 -4.71 -27.62
N LYS A 33 -7.12 -3.57 -28.33
CA LYS A 33 -7.71 -2.33 -27.83
C LYS A 33 -9.23 -2.42 -27.64
N ARG A 34 -9.92 -3.20 -28.47
CA ARG A 34 -11.36 -3.45 -28.35
C ARG A 34 -11.67 -4.33 -27.14
N LEU A 35 -10.89 -5.39 -26.92
CA LEU A 35 -10.96 -6.25 -25.75
C LEU A 35 -10.81 -5.42 -24.47
N VAL A 36 -9.73 -4.66 -24.35
CA VAL A 36 -9.44 -3.83 -23.17
C VAL A 36 -10.56 -2.83 -22.89
N ARG A 37 -11.08 -2.14 -23.91
CA ARG A 37 -12.23 -1.22 -23.75
C ARG A 37 -13.50 -1.92 -23.26
N LYS A 38 -13.76 -3.16 -23.67
CA LYS A 38 -14.92 -3.94 -23.19
C LYS A 38 -14.75 -4.35 -21.73
N LEU A 39 -13.54 -4.79 -21.35
CA LEU A 39 -13.19 -5.06 -19.95
C LEU A 39 -13.38 -3.80 -19.11
N ASP A 40 -12.81 -2.67 -19.56
CA ASP A 40 -12.89 -1.39 -18.84
C ASP A 40 -14.34 -0.91 -18.66
N LYS A 41 -15.19 -1.05 -19.67
CA LYS A 41 -16.60 -0.60 -19.58
C LYS A 41 -17.48 -1.43 -18.64
N ARG A 42 -17.10 -2.68 -18.34
CA ARG A 42 -17.93 -3.59 -17.55
C ARG A 42 -17.36 -3.89 -16.18
N LEU A 43 -16.05 -4.15 -16.11
CA LEU A 43 -15.37 -4.56 -14.87
C LEU A 43 -15.08 -3.35 -13.99
N ILE A 44 -14.53 -2.27 -14.54
CA ILE A 44 -14.07 -1.11 -13.74
C ILE A 44 -15.23 -0.39 -13.02
N PRO A 45 -16.36 -0.06 -13.68
CA PRO A 45 -17.50 0.55 -12.99
C PRO A 45 -18.08 -0.34 -11.89
N LEU A 46 -18.11 -1.66 -12.10
CA LEU A 46 -18.60 -2.62 -11.11
C LEU A 46 -17.70 -2.61 -9.86
N VAL A 47 -16.38 -2.81 -10.04
CA VAL A 47 -15.46 -2.86 -8.88
C VAL A 47 -15.37 -1.52 -8.17
N MET A 48 -15.44 -0.40 -8.90
CA MET A 48 -15.46 0.96 -8.35
C MET A 48 -16.74 1.21 -7.55
N GLY A 49 -17.91 0.83 -8.08
CA GLY A 49 -19.19 1.00 -7.39
C GLY A 49 -19.27 0.17 -6.11
N LEU A 50 -18.81 -1.08 -6.15
CA LEU A 50 -18.72 -1.94 -4.97
C LEU A 50 -17.73 -1.41 -3.92
N TYR A 51 -16.59 -0.88 -4.35
CA TYR A 51 -15.62 -0.28 -3.41
C TYR A 51 -16.13 1.01 -2.79
N LEU A 52 -16.90 1.81 -3.55
CA LEU A 52 -17.59 2.99 -3.03
C LEU A 52 -18.57 2.59 -1.93
N LEU A 53 -19.39 1.56 -2.16
CA LEU A 53 -20.32 1.02 -1.16
C LEU A 53 -19.58 0.53 0.10
N SER A 54 -18.47 -0.19 -0.07
CA SER A 54 -17.61 -0.66 1.02
C SER A 54 -17.10 0.49 1.90
N TYR A 55 -16.63 1.57 1.26
CA TYR A 55 -16.11 2.74 1.97
C TYR A 55 -17.19 3.54 2.69
N LEU A 56 -18.40 3.62 2.11
CA LEU A 56 -19.54 4.23 2.76
C LEU A 56 -19.85 3.49 4.08
N ASP A 57 -19.96 2.17 4.04
CA ASP A 57 -20.21 1.34 5.23
C ASP A 57 -19.15 1.50 6.33
N ARG A 58 -17.88 1.67 5.97
CA ARG A 58 -16.80 1.94 6.93
C ARG A 58 -16.99 3.29 7.63
N SER A 59 -17.40 4.32 6.88
CA SER A 59 -17.61 5.67 7.39
C SER A 59 -18.90 5.82 8.22
N ASN A 60 -19.87 4.92 8.04
CA ASN A 60 -21.20 5.01 8.63
C ASN A 60 -21.23 5.07 10.15
N ILE A 61 -20.29 4.45 10.84
CA ILE A 61 -20.27 4.55 12.31
C ILE A 61 -20.02 5.96 12.83
N GLY A 62 -19.21 6.73 12.11
CA GLY A 62 -18.96 8.13 12.45
C GLY A 62 -20.26 8.94 12.36
N ASN A 63 -21.00 8.75 11.27
CA ASN A 63 -22.29 9.40 11.04
C ASN A 63 -23.36 8.89 12.03
N ALA A 64 -23.40 7.59 12.31
CA ALA A 64 -24.31 6.98 13.28
C ALA A 64 -24.09 7.52 14.70
N LYS A 65 -22.83 7.76 15.11
CA LYS A 65 -22.51 8.42 16.37
C LYS A 65 -23.16 9.80 16.46
N THR A 66 -23.09 10.60 15.39
CA THR A 66 -23.73 11.93 15.36
C THR A 66 -25.25 11.86 15.29
N ALA A 67 -25.82 10.74 14.85
CA ALA A 67 -27.25 10.50 14.75
C ALA A 67 -27.87 9.85 16.01
N GLY A 68 -27.18 9.90 17.16
CA GLY A 68 -27.73 9.46 18.46
C GLY A 68 -27.42 8.01 18.86
N MET A 69 -26.63 7.26 18.07
CA MET A 69 -26.31 5.86 18.37
C MET A 69 -25.62 5.67 19.73
N SER A 70 -24.74 6.61 20.13
CA SER A 70 -24.01 6.49 21.40
C SER A 70 -24.91 6.65 22.62
N GLU A 71 -25.97 7.45 22.50
CA GLU A 71 -26.94 7.69 23.58
C GLU A 71 -27.87 6.48 23.74
N GLU A 72 -28.40 5.94 22.63
CA GLU A 72 -29.32 4.80 22.65
C GLU A 72 -28.66 3.49 23.11
N LEU A 73 -27.40 3.26 22.73
CA LEU A 73 -26.63 2.07 23.13
C LEU A 73 -25.83 2.28 24.43
N HIS A 74 -25.95 3.44 25.08
CA HIS A 74 -25.21 3.83 26.28
C HIS A 74 -23.69 3.60 26.16
N LEU A 75 -23.11 4.01 25.03
CA LEU A 75 -21.70 3.78 24.74
C LEU A 75 -20.80 4.79 25.45
N SER A 76 -19.78 4.30 26.15
CA SER A 76 -18.67 5.15 26.61
C SER A 76 -17.74 5.53 25.46
N SER A 77 -16.97 6.61 25.61
CA SER A 77 -15.96 7.00 24.60
C SER A 77 -14.97 5.87 24.32
N SER A 78 -14.51 5.17 25.36
CA SER A 78 -13.61 4.00 25.22
C SER A 78 -14.28 2.82 24.50
N GLN A 79 -15.55 2.55 24.80
CA GLN A 79 -16.32 1.50 24.11
C GLN A 79 -16.50 1.80 22.62
N TYR A 80 -16.73 3.07 22.27
CA TYR A 80 -16.83 3.49 20.88
C TYR A 80 -15.50 3.33 20.13
N GLU A 81 -14.37 3.65 20.76
CA GLU A 81 -13.04 3.43 20.16
C GLU A 81 -12.79 1.94 19.89
N TRP A 82 -13.18 1.06 20.81
CA TRP A 82 -13.09 -0.39 20.60
C TRP A 82 -13.91 -0.89 19.41
N LEU A 83 -15.06 -0.27 19.10
CA LEU A 83 -15.85 -0.59 17.89
C LEU A 83 -15.12 -0.24 16.59
N LEU A 84 -14.25 0.78 16.62
CA LEU A 84 -13.40 1.12 15.48
C LEU A 84 -12.21 0.14 15.39
N THR A 85 -11.55 -0.10 16.53
CA THR A 85 -10.36 -0.94 16.62
C THR A 85 -10.65 -2.40 16.24
N ILE A 86 -11.75 -3.00 16.72
CA ILE A 86 -12.06 -4.41 16.45
C ILE A 86 -12.25 -4.71 14.95
N PHE A 87 -12.83 -3.75 14.23
CA PHE A 87 -12.99 -3.86 12.78
C PHE A 87 -11.61 -3.89 12.10
N TYR A 88 -10.69 -2.98 12.45
CA TYR A 88 -9.32 -3.00 11.89
C TYR A 88 -8.54 -4.25 12.30
N ILE A 89 -8.70 -4.76 13.53
CA ILE A 89 -8.06 -6.01 13.96
C ILE A 89 -8.52 -7.17 13.07
N SER A 90 -9.83 -7.34 12.89
CA SER A 90 -10.34 -8.39 12.00
C SER A 90 -9.86 -8.19 10.56
N TYR A 91 -9.87 -6.95 10.07
CA TYR A 91 -9.42 -6.62 8.72
C TYR A 91 -7.96 -7.03 8.49
N ILE A 92 -7.05 -6.67 9.41
CA ILE A 92 -5.61 -6.99 9.37
C ILE A 92 -5.37 -8.50 9.45
N VAL A 93 -6.03 -9.20 10.37
CA VAL A 93 -5.80 -10.64 10.58
C VAL A 93 -6.21 -11.45 9.34
N PHE A 94 -7.28 -11.03 8.66
CA PHE A 94 -7.83 -11.75 7.51
C PHE A 94 -7.33 -11.23 6.15
N GLU A 95 -6.32 -10.36 6.09
CA GLU A 95 -5.70 -9.87 4.84
C GLU A 95 -5.22 -10.99 3.90
N TRP A 96 -4.86 -12.14 4.47
CA TRP A 96 -4.46 -13.35 3.73
C TRP A 96 -5.57 -13.89 2.81
N PHE A 97 -6.81 -13.49 3.03
CA PHE A 97 -7.93 -13.80 2.16
C PHE A 97 -7.77 -13.22 0.74
N ALA A 98 -6.88 -12.25 0.53
CA ALA A 98 -6.50 -11.82 -0.82
C ALA A 98 -5.98 -12.98 -1.70
N LEU A 99 -5.40 -14.04 -1.12
CA LEU A 99 -4.97 -15.23 -1.86
C LEU A 99 -6.14 -16.12 -2.34
N MET A 100 -7.33 -15.98 -1.74
CA MET A 100 -8.51 -16.76 -2.12
C MET A 100 -8.98 -16.46 -3.54
N TRP A 101 -8.67 -15.28 -4.09
CA TRP A 101 -8.93 -14.96 -5.50
C TRP A 101 -8.20 -15.88 -6.50
N LYS A 102 -7.17 -16.61 -6.05
CA LYS A 102 -6.46 -17.63 -6.84
C LYS A 102 -7.00 -19.05 -6.59
N VAL A 103 -7.60 -19.29 -5.43
CA VAL A 103 -8.06 -20.62 -5.00
C VAL A 103 -9.50 -20.86 -5.41
N LEU A 104 -10.36 -19.87 -5.21
CA LEU A 104 -11.78 -19.93 -5.51
C LEU A 104 -12.09 -19.16 -6.81
N PRO A 105 -13.14 -19.56 -7.54
CA PRO A 105 -13.62 -18.78 -8.67
C PRO A 105 -13.96 -17.35 -8.23
N PRO A 106 -13.41 -16.31 -8.90
CA PRO A 106 -13.62 -14.91 -8.52
C PRO A 106 -15.09 -14.50 -8.33
N HIS A 107 -16.03 -15.02 -9.14
CA HIS A 107 -17.46 -14.67 -8.97
C HIS A 107 -18.05 -15.16 -7.65
N ILE A 108 -17.65 -16.36 -7.20
CA ILE A 108 -18.13 -16.96 -5.94
C ILE A 108 -17.51 -16.22 -4.76
N TRP A 109 -16.20 -16.01 -4.80
CA TRP A 109 -15.48 -15.33 -3.73
C TRP A 109 -15.95 -13.88 -3.55
N ALA A 110 -16.09 -13.13 -4.64
CA ALA A 110 -16.64 -11.78 -4.61
C ALA A 110 -18.04 -11.75 -4.00
N CYS A 111 -18.94 -12.63 -4.47
CA CYS A 111 -20.31 -12.71 -3.96
C CYS A 111 -20.34 -13.02 -2.46
N PHE A 112 -19.55 -14.00 -2.00
CA PHE A 112 -19.46 -14.36 -0.59
C PHE A 112 -19.02 -13.17 0.28
N CYS A 113 -17.96 -12.46 -0.13
CA CYS A 113 -17.50 -11.26 0.58
C CYS A 113 -18.56 -10.15 0.59
N ILE A 114 -19.15 -9.82 -0.56
CA ILE A 114 -20.07 -8.67 -0.67
C ILE A 114 -21.39 -8.94 0.03
N VAL A 115 -21.97 -10.12 -0.16
CA VAL A 115 -23.23 -10.50 0.53
C VAL A 115 -22.98 -10.62 2.03
N GLY A 116 -21.85 -11.20 2.44
CA GLY A 116 -21.46 -11.30 3.85
C GLY A 116 -21.31 -9.93 4.50
N TRP A 117 -20.52 -9.02 3.90
CA TRP A 117 -20.36 -7.66 4.41
C TRP A 117 -21.70 -6.91 4.42
N GLY A 118 -22.46 -6.91 3.32
CA GLY A 118 -23.72 -6.18 3.23
C GLY A 118 -24.78 -6.67 4.23
N THR A 119 -24.81 -7.99 4.47
CA THR A 119 -25.72 -8.59 5.46
C THR A 119 -25.35 -8.13 6.87
N VAL A 120 -24.07 -8.19 7.22
CA VAL A 120 -23.59 -7.74 8.53
C VAL A 120 -23.76 -6.23 8.70
N ALA A 121 -23.53 -5.44 7.64
CA ALA A 121 -23.77 -4.01 7.61
C ALA A 121 -25.24 -3.69 7.94
N THR A 122 -26.17 -4.42 7.32
CA THR A 122 -27.61 -4.32 7.59
C THR A 122 -27.94 -4.74 9.03
N LEU A 123 -27.34 -5.83 9.54
CA LEU A 123 -27.58 -6.32 10.90
C LEU A 123 -27.12 -5.36 12.00
N GLN A 124 -26.16 -4.45 11.73
CA GLN A 124 -25.79 -3.39 12.68
C GLN A 124 -27.01 -2.55 13.10
N SER A 125 -27.96 -2.32 12.19
CA SER A 125 -29.21 -1.58 12.48
C SER A 125 -30.10 -2.26 13.52
N ALA A 126 -29.99 -3.58 13.70
CA ALA A 126 -30.82 -4.37 14.62
C ALA A 126 -30.15 -4.57 15.98
N THR A 127 -28.89 -4.16 16.15
CA THR A 127 -28.17 -4.32 17.41
C THR A 127 -28.78 -3.49 18.53
N GLN A 128 -28.71 -4.00 19.76
CA GLN A 128 -29.27 -3.38 20.98
C GLN A 128 -28.24 -3.26 22.10
N SER A 129 -26.99 -3.70 21.86
CA SER A 129 -25.95 -3.71 22.87
C SER A 129 -24.58 -3.47 22.26
N TRP A 130 -23.63 -3.01 23.09
CA TRP A 130 -22.23 -2.86 22.70
C TRP A 130 -21.63 -4.17 22.18
N SER A 131 -21.91 -5.30 22.85
CA SER A 131 -21.42 -6.63 22.44
C SER A 131 -21.94 -7.06 21.07
N GLY A 132 -23.21 -6.80 20.76
CA GLY A 132 -23.79 -7.08 19.45
C GLY A 132 -23.16 -6.24 18.36
N MET A 133 -22.90 -4.96 18.65
CA MET A 133 -22.18 -4.08 17.72
C MET A 133 -20.73 -4.54 17.51
N MET A 134 -20.01 -4.90 18.58
CA MET A 134 -18.64 -5.45 18.49
C MET A 134 -18.57 -6.69 17.58
N ALA A 135 -19.51 -7.62 17.73
CA ALA A 135 -19.59 -8.81 16.88
C ALA A 135 -19.86 -8.45 15.42
N ALA A 136 -20.83 -7.56 15.15
CA ALA A 136 -21.11 -7.08 13.79
C ALA A 136 -19.88 -6.41 13.17
N ARG A 137 -19.13 -5.61 13.95
CA ARG A 137 -17.88 -4.98 13.48
C ARG A 137 -16.79 -5.96 13.11
N PHE A 138 -16.60 -6.99 13.92
CA PHE A 138 -15.63 -8.03 13.65
C PHE A 138 -15.95 -8.79 12.36
N PHE A 139 -17.21 -9.19 12.18
CA PHE A 139 -17.61 -9.91 10.96
C PHE A 139 -17.61 -9.02 9.72
N LEU A 140 -17.91 -7.73 9.86
CA LEU A 140 -17.81 -6.77 8.75
C LEU A 140 -16.37 -6.69 8.24
N GLY A 141 -15.39 -6.55 9.15
CA GLY A 141 -13.97 -6.55 8.76
C GLY A 141 -13.48 -7.88 8.20
N PHE A 142 -13.97 -9.02 8.73
CA PHE A 142 -13.70 -10.36 8.18
C PHE A 142 -14.12 -10.50 6.71
N PHE A 143 -15.34 -10.07 6.36
CA PHE A 143 -15.82 -10.18 4.98
C PHE A 143 -15.16 -9.15 4.05
N GLU A 144 -14.93 -7.93 4.54
CA GLU A 144 -14.34 -6.85 3.74
C GLU A 144 -12.85 -7.09 3.41
N ALA A 145 -12.11 -7.74 4.33
CA ALA A 145 -10.70 -8.10 4.11
C ALA A 145 -10.49 -9.01 2.90
N GLY A 146 -11.50 -9.78 2.50
CA GLY A 146 -11.43 -10.61 1.29
C GLY A 146 -11.57 -9.82 -0.01
N TYR A 147 -12.21 -8.65 0.03
CA TYR A 147 -12.58 -7.86 -1.15
C TYR A 147 -11.61 -6.70 -1.42
N GLY A 148 -11.49 -5.76 -0.49
CA GLY A 148 -10.71 -4.53 -0.66
C GLY A 148 -9.26 -4.73 -1.12
N PRO A 149 -8.43 -5.48 -0.36
CA PRO A 149 -7.03 -5.71 -0.70
C PRO A 149 -6.88 -6.72 -1.84
N GLY A 150 -7.85 -7.61 -2.01
CA GLY A 150 -7.86 -8.63 -3.06
C GLY A 150 -8.24 -8.11 -4.45
N MET A 151 -8.94 -6.99 -4.55
CA MET A 151 -9.37 -6.44 -5.86
C MET A 151 -8.20 -6.00 -6.77
N PRO A 152 -7.19 -5.26 -6.30
CA PRO A 152 -5.99 -5.00 -7.10
C PRO A 152 -5.31 -6.29 -7.59
N TYR A 153 -5.34 -7.34 -6.77
CA TYR A 153 -4.81 -8.65 -7.14
C TYR A 153 -5.66 -9.32 -8.23
N LEU A 154 -6.99 -9.30 -8.12
CA LEU A 154 -7.89 -9.77 -9.18
C LEU A 154 -7.66 -9.01 -10.50
N LEU A 155 -7.57 -7.68 -10.45
CA LEU A 155 -7.34 -6.85 -11.64
C LEU A 155 -6.01 -7.21 -12.33
N SER A 156 -5.02 -7.70 -11.58
CA SER A 156 -3.76 -8.19 -12.16
C SER A 156 -3.91 -9.43 -13.03
N PHE A 157 -5.04 -10.15 -12.90
CA PHE A 157 -5.38 -11.26 -13.79
C PHE A 157 -6.08 -10.79 -15.08
N PHE A 158 -6.70 -9.62 -15.12
CA PHE A 158 -7.41 -9.15 -16.31
C PHE A 158 -6.58 -8.21 -17.18
N TYR A 159 -5.58 -7.55 -16.61
CA TYR A 159 -4.83 -6.48 -17.26
C TYR A 159 -3.31 -6.70 -17.25
N LEU A 160 -2.65 -6.15 -18.27
CA LEU A 160 -1.19 -6.15 -18.37
C LEU A 160 -0.55 -5.17 -17.37
N ARG A 161 0.72 -5.39 -17.02
CA ARG A 161 1.48 -4.56 -16.06
C ARG A 161 1.52 -3.06 -16.40
N HIS A 162 1.49 -2.70 -17.68
CA HIS A 162 1.50 -1.30 -18.13
C HIS A 162 0.10 -0.67 -18.19
N GLU A 163 -0.95 -1.49 -18.06
CA GLU A 163 -2.35 -1.05 -18.12
C GLU A 163 -2.98 -0.95 -16.72
N ILE A 164 -2.51 -1.78 -15.79
CA ILE A 164 -3.16 -1.97 -14.49
C ILE A 164 -3.19 -0.73 -13.60
N GLY A 165 -2.22 0.19 -13.75
CA GLY A 165 -2.05 1.32 -12.83
C GLY A 165 -3.20 2.30 -12.83
N VAL A 166 -3.63 2.78 -14.00
CA VAL A 166 -4.79 3.68 -14.14
C VAL A 166 -6.06 3.02 -13.60
N ARG A 167 -6.21 1.71 -13.79
CA ARG A 167 -7.41 0.96 -13.40
C ARG A 167 -7.50 0.78 -11.90
N ILE A 168 -6.37 0.49 -11.26
CA ILE A 168 -6.26 0.53 -9.79
C ILE A 168 -6.47 1.96 -9.29
N GLY A 169 -5.99 2.98 -10.00
CA GLY A 169 -6.27 4.38 -9.69
C GLY A 169 -7.76 4.71 -9.67
N ILE A 170 -8.51 4.28 -10.70
CA ILE A 170 -9.97 4.47 -10.77
C ILE A 170 -10.68 3.69 -9.65
N PHE A 171 -10.22 2.46 -9.34
CA PHE A 171 -10.74 1.71 -8.20
C PHE A 171 -10.49 2.46 -6.88
N MET A 172 -9.26 2.91 -6.63
CA MET A 172 -8.89 3.60 -5.40
C MET A 172 -9.53 4.99 -5.27
N SER A 173 -9.88 5.64 -6.38
CA SER A 173 -10.56 6.94 -6.35
C SER A 173 -12.00 6.83 -5.85
N ALA A 174 -12.61 5.65 -5.83
CA ALA A 174 -13.91 5.47 -5.18
C ALA A 174 -13.88 5.77 -3.67
N ALA A 175 -12.74 5.62 -2.98
CA ALA A 175 -12.61 5.97 -1.56
C ALA A 175 -12.82 7.49 -1.29
N PRO A 176 -12.07 8.43 -1.91
CA PRO A 176 -12.32 9.86 -1.73
C PRO A 176 -13.70 10.28 -2.27
N LEU A 177 -14.20 9.60 -3.32
CA LEU A 177 -15.54 9.87 -3.83
C LEU A 177 -16.62 9.48 -2.81
N ALA A 178 -16.49 8.33 -2.16
CA ALA A 178 -17.38 7.89 -1.09
C ALA A 178 -17.37 8.89 0.07
N THR A 179 -16.19 9.31 0.54
CA THR A 179 -16.08 10.28 1.65
C THR A 179 -16.67 11.65 1.30
N CYS A 180 -16.65 12.05 0.03
CA CYS A 180 -17.28 13.28 -0.45
C CYS A 180 -18.82 13.24 -0.31
N PHE A 181 -19.44 12.07 -0.52
CA PHE A 181 -20.91 11.93 -0.49
C PHE A 181 -21.44 11.39 0.84
N ALA A 182 -20.62 10.72 1.66
CA ALA A 182 -21.02 10.08 2.91
C ALA A 182 -21.75 11.05 3.86
N GLY A 183 -21.21 12.25 4.08
CA GLY A 183 -21.84 13.25 4.95
C GLY A 183 -23.17 13.78 4.40
N ALA A 184 -23.26 14.01 3.09
CA ALA A 184 -24.49 14.48 2.45
C ALA A 184 -25.60 13.41 2.49
N LEU A 185 -25.23 12.14 2.28
CA LEU A 185 -26.14 11.01 2.38
C LEU A 185 -26.63 10.82 3.82
N ALA A 186 -25.73 10.88 4.79
CA ALA A 186 -26.08 10.84 6.21
C ALA A 186 -27.03 11.98 6.60
N TYR A 187 -26.77 13.22 6.17
CA TYR A 187 -27.66 14.36 6.41
C TYR A 187 -29.05 14.16 5.79
N GLY A 188 -29.11 13.63 4.56
CA GLY A 188 -30.38 13.33 3.90
C GLY A 188 -31.22 12.29 4.65
N ILE A 189 -30.56 11.27 5.21
CA ILE A 189 -31.23 10.22 6.00
C ILE A 189 -31.65 10.74 7.38
N THR A 190 -30.79 11.47 8.08
CA THR A 190 -31.11 11.99 9.42
C THR A 190 -32.17 13.07 9.41
N SER A 191 -32.31 13.81 8.30
CA SER A 191 -33.38 14.79 8.10
C SER A 191 -34.73 14.15 7.75
N SER A 192 -34.78 12.85 7.46
CA SER A 192 -36.03 12.14 7.20
C SER A 192 -36.72 11.77 8.52
N HIS A 193 -37.98 12.17 8.68
CA HIS A 193 -38.81 11.81 9.83
C HIS A 193 -39.35 10.38 9.70
N ALA A 194 -38.45 9.40 9.74
CA ALA A 194 -38.82 7.99 9.76
C ALA A 194 -39.29 7.56 11.17
N ALA A 195 -40.08 6.49 11.25
CA ALA A 195 -40.53 5.90 12.51
C ALA A 195 -39.43 5.14 13.28
N ILE A 196 -38.26 4.94 12.65
CA ILE A 196 -37.10 4.23 13.21
C ILE A 196 -36.00 5.25 13.50
N ALA A 197 -35.21 5.03 14.55
CA ALA A 197 -34.05 5.86 14.88
C ALA A 197 -33.14 6.08 13.66
N SER A 198 -32.74 7.33 13.43
CA SER A 198 -32.02 7.76 12.22
C SER A 198 -30.73 6.98 11.97
N TRP A 199 -30.01 6.59 13.03
CA TRP A 199 -28.78 5.79 12.89
C TRP A 199 -29.05 4.34 12.44
N ARG A 200 -30.17 3.75 12.84
CA ARG A 200 -30.57 2.40 12.37
C ARG A 200 -30.98 2.45 10.90
N LEU A 201 -31.71 3.50 10.51
CA LEU A 201 -32.08 3.73 9.12
C LEU A 201 -30.84 3.89 8.23
N LEU A 202 -29.81 4.58 8.71
CA LEU A 202 -28.54 4.76 8.02
C LEU A 202 -27.88 3.41 7.67
N PHE A 203 -27.72 2.52 8.66
CA PHE A 203 -27.19 1.17 8.40
C PHE A 203 -28.07 0.32 7.47
N LEU A 204 -29.39 0.50 7.52
CA LEU A 204 -30.32 -0.25 6.67
C LEU A 204 -30.26 0.21 5.20
N VAL A 205 -30.27 1.52 4.97
CA VAL A 205 -30.27 2.14 3.64
C VAL A 205 -28.94 1.90 2.92
N GLU A 206 -27.85 1.80 3.65
CA GLU A 206 -26.53 1.58 3.06
C GLU A 206 -26.20 0.08 2.93
N GLY A 207 -26.59 -0.76 3.90
CA GLY A 207 -26.33 -2.20 3.85
C GLY A 207 -27.17 -3.00 2.84
N LEU A 208 -28.46 -2.67 2.65
CA LEU A 208 -29.33 -3.42 1.74
C LEU A 208 -28.91 -3.33 0.26
N PRO A 209 -28.54 -2.14 -0.28
CA PRO A 209 -27.94 -2.03 -1.60
C PRO A 209 -26.68 -2.89 -1.76
N CYS A 210 -25.84 -3.02 -0.72
CA CYS A 210 -24.65 -3.87 -0.75
C CYS A 210 -25.01 -5.34 -0.95
N VAL A 211 -26.03 -5.86 -0.25
CA VAL A 211 -26.50 -7.24 -0.43
C VAL A 211 -26.98 -7.49 -1.86
N THR A 212 -27.81 -6.58 -2.39
CA THR A 212 -28.33 -6.70 -3.76
C THR A 212 -27.21 -6.59 -4.81
N ALA A 213 -26.24 -5.69 -4.61
CA ALA A 213 -25.06 -5.58 -5.45
C ALA A 213 -24.17 -6.83 -5.40
N GLY A 214 -24.06 -7.48 -4.23
CA GLY A 214 -23.34 -8.75 -4.09
C GLY A 214 -23.96 -9.89 -4.89
N ILE A 215 -25.29 -10.03 -4.82
CA ILE A 215 -26.04 -11.00 -5.63
C ILE A 215 -25.88 -10.69 -7.13
N LEU A 216 -25.96 -9.42 -7.52
CA LEU A 216 -25.74 -9.03 -8.92
C LEU A 216 -24.31 -9.34 -9.39
N THR A 217 -23.33 -9.17 -8.52
CA THR A 217 -21.91 -9.45 -8.81
C THR A 217 -21.70 -10.92 -9.16
N PHE A 218 -22.43 -11.84 -8.54
CA PHE A 218 -22.40 -13.26 -8.88
C PHE A 218 -22.73 -13.53 -10.36
N PHE A 219 -23.66 -12.78 -10.95
CA PHE A 219 -24.07 -12.95 -12.35
C PHE A 219 -23.21 -12.16 -13.33
N VAL A 220 -22.63 -11.03 -12.90
CA VAL A 220 -21.94 -10.08 -13.77
C VAL A 220 -20.42 -10.30 -13.80
N LEU A 221 -19.81 -10.73 -12.70
CA LEU A 221 -18.36 -10.84 -12.58
C LEU A 221 -17.84 -12.10 -13.30
N PRO A 222 -16.94 -11.98 -14.29
CA PRO A 222 -16.33 -13.13 -14.94
C PRO A 222 -15.21 -13.73 -14.08
N ASP A 223 -15.01 -15.05 -14.16
CA ASP A 223 -13.93 -15.76 -13.43
C ASP A 223 -12.54 -15.56 -14.03
N SER A 224 -12.48 -15.41 -15.34
CA SER A 224 -11.25 -15.18 -16.06
C SER A 224 -11.57 -14.42 -17.35
N PRO A 225 -10.56 -13.76 -17.96
CA PRO A 225 -10.74 -13.15 -19.27
C PRO A 225 -11.30 -14.15 -20.29
N GLU A 226 -10.89 -15.41 -20.22
CA GLU A 226 -11.32 -16.48 -21.14
C GLU A 226 -12.77 -16.91 -20.91
N LYS A 227 -13.22 -16.95 -19.65
CA LYS A 227 -14.59 -17.34 -19.27
C LYS A 227 -15.59 -16.17 -19.35
N ALA A 228 -15.17 -15.01 -19.83
CA ALA A 228 -16.04 -13.84 -19.95
C ALA A 228 -17.14 -14.08 -21.02
N ARG A 229 -18.39 -14.16 -20.56
CA ARG A 229 -19.58 -14.40 -21.41
C ARG A 229 -19.83 -13.30 -22.45
N PHE A 230 -19.22 -12.13 -22.28
CA PHE A 230 -19.43 -10.96 -23.14
C PHE A 230 -18.35 -10.75 -24.21
N LEU A 231 -17.30 -11.57 -24.20
CA LEU A 231 -16.26 -11.56 -25.22
C LEU A 231 -16.62 -12.51 -26.36
N LYS A 232 -16.30 -12.09 -27.59
CA LYS A 232 -16.34 -12.97 -28.76
C LYS A 232 -15.20 -13.98 -28.71
N GLU A 233 -15.30 -15.07 -29.47
CA GLU A 233 -14.27 -16.12 -29.48
C GLU A 233 -12.89 -15.59 -29.88
N GLU A 234 -12.81 -14.77 -30.93
CA GLU A 234 -11.58 -14.05 -31.33
C GLU A 234 -10.98 -13.20 -30.19
N GLU A 235 -11.83 -12.55 -29.39
CA GLU A 235 -11.37 -11.72 -28.26
C GLU A 235 -10.90 -12.58 -27.08
N ARG A 236 -11.43 -13.81 -26.93
CA ARG A 236 -11.00 -14.78 -25.91
C ARG A 236 -9.64 -15.38 -26.24
N GLU A 237 -9.40 -15.70 -27.51
CA GLU A 237 -8.10 -16.18 -27.97
C GLU A 237 -7.01 -15.14 -27.74
N VAL A 238 -7.29 -13.86 -28.06
CA VAL A 238 -6.40 -12.75 -27.73
C VAL A 238 -6.18 -12.63 -26.22
N ALA A 239 -7.23 -12.79 -25.41
CA ALA A 239 -7.09 -12.74 -23.96
C ALA A 239 -6.22 -13.89 -23.40
N ARG A 240 -6.34 -15.10 -23.96
CA ARG A 240 -5.48 -16.25 -23.64
C ARG A 240 -4.03 -15.98 -24.04
N ALA A 241 -3.81 -15.50 -25.26
CA ALA A 241 -2.47 -15.15 -25.75
C ALA A 241 -1.79 -14.08 -24.86
N ARG A 242 -2.54 -13.08 -24.39
CA ARG A 242 -2.06 -12.08 -23.42
C ARG A 242 -1.69 -12.71 -22.07
N GLY A 243 -2.50 -13.65 -21.60
CA GLY A 243 -2.25 -14.41 -20.38
C GLY A 243 -0.93 -15.18 -20.43
N VAL A 244 -0.73 -15.95 -21.50
CA VAL A 244 0.50 -16.74 -21.75
C VAL A 244 1.72 -15.83 -21.87
N ARG A 245 1.61 -14.68 -22.55
CA ARG A 245 2.72 -13.72 -22.71
C ARG A 245 3.20 -13.11 -21.39
N GLN A 246 2.33 -13.00 -20.38
CA GLN A 246 2.64 -12.36 -19.10
C GLN A 246 3.23 -13.32 -18.06
N VAL A 247 2.96 -14.62 -18.17
CA VAL A 247 3.23 -15.61 -17.11
C VAL A 247 4.00 -16.84 -17.61
N GLY A 248 4.10 -17.03 -18.94
CA GLY A 248 4.68 -18.22 -19.56
C GLY A 248 3.66 -19.32 -19.80
N ALA A 249 3.96 -20.24 -20.72
CA ALA A 249 3.07 -21.33 -21.13
C ALA A 249 2.79 -22.35 -20.00
N GLU A 250 3.63 -22.42 -18.97
CA GLU A 250 3.50 -23.38 -17.86
C GLU A 250 2.40 -23.03 -16.83
N GLU A 251 1.82 -21.82 -16.86
CA GLU A 251 0.73 -21.41 -15.95
C GLU A 251 -0.62 -21.28 -16.67
N GLU A 252 -0.94 -22.23 -17.57
CA GLU A 252 -2.22 -22.28 -18.31
C GLU A 252 -3.47 -22.36 -17.40
N HIS A 253 -3.28 -22.64 -16.11
CA HIS A 253 -4.31 -22.56 -15.08
C HIS A 253 -3.92 -21.58 -13.96
N ARG A 254 -4.27 -20.29 -14.12
CA ARG A 254 -4.13 -19.25 -13.07
C ARG A 254 -4.88 -19.58 -11.77
N VAL A 255 -5.95 -20.36 -11.88
CA VAL A 255 -6.73 -20.90 -10.76
C VAL A 255 -6.32 -22.37 -10.59
N GLY A 256 -5.74 -22.74 -9.44
CA GLY A 256 -5.29 -24.13 -9.25
C GLY A 256 -4.28 -24.40 -8.14
N GLY A 257 -3.76 -23.39 -7.44
CA GLY A 257 -2.93 -23.63 -6.26
C GLY A 257 -2.00 -22.49 -5.86
N VAL A 258 -1.78 -22.37 -4.56
CA VAL A 258 -0.84 -21.43 -3.96
C VAL A 258 0.53 -22.14 -3.89
N LYS A 259 1.53 -21.60 -4.57
CA LYS A 259 2.91 -22.10 -4.50
C LYS A 259 3.54 -21.63 -3.19
N TRP A 260 3.68 -22.52 -2.21
CA TRP A 260 4.25 -22.19 -0.90
C TRP A 260 5.69 -21.64 -0.98
N ALA A 261 6.48 -22.11 -1.95
CA ALA A 261 7.82 -21.58 -2.22
C ALA A 261 7.79 -20.09 -2.62
N ASP A 262 6.80 -19.67 -3.41
CA ASP A 262 6.62 -18.27 -3.80
C ASP A 262 6.20 -17.39 -2.62
N ILE A 263 5.42 -17.94 -1.68
CA ILE A 263 5.09 -17.25 -0.42
C ILE A 263 6.37 -17.00 0.38
N GLY A 264 7.20 -18.04 0.58
CA GLY A 264 8.49 -17.91 1.26
C GLY A 264 9.39 -16.88 0.59
N ALA A 265 9.48 -16.91 -0.74
CA ALA A 265 10.24 -15.93 -1.52
C ALA A 265 9.67 -14.50 -1.43
N ALA A 266 8.36 -14.33 -1.24
CA ALA A 266 7.74 -13.03 -1.02
C ALA A 266 8.12 -12.44 0.34
N PHE A 267 8.16 -13.27 1.39
CA PHE A 267 8.62 -12.85 2.72
C PHE A 267 10.12 -12.52 2.76
N MET A 268 10.93 -13.13 1.89
CA MET A 268 12.34 -12.81 1.79
C MET A 268 12.62 -11.57 0.91
N ASP A 269 11.61 -11.01 0.23
CA ASP A 269 11.82 -9.88 -0.68
C ASP A 269 11.76 -8.53 0.07
N PRO A 270 12.89 -7.81 0.20
CA PRO A 270 12.93 -6.52 0.89
C PRO A 270 12.05 -5.45 0.23
N LYS A 271 11.75 -5.58 -1.07
CA LYS A 271 10.87 -4.65 -1.79
C LYS A 271 9.44 -4.64 -1.23
N ASN A 272 8.97 -5.78 -0.71
CA ASN A 272 7.64 -5.88 -0.10
C ASN A 272 7.57 -5.06 1.19
N TYR A 273 8.60 -5.08 2.02
CA TYR A 273 8.62 -4.29 3.25
C TYR A 273 8.75 -2.78 2.99
N LEU A 274 9.52 -2.37 1.98
CA LEU A 274 9.60 -0.95 1.60
C LEU A 274 8.24 -0.41 1.17
N THR A 275 7.54 -1.13 0.30
CA THR A 275 6.20 -0.74 -0.17
C THR A 275 5.13 -0.83 0.92
N ALA A 276 5.25 -1.80 1.83
CA ALA A 276 4.43 -1.92 3.02
C ALA A 276 4.62 -0.72 3.99
N MET A 277 5.85 -0.29 4.22
CA MET A 277 6.17 0.89 5.04
C MET A 277 5.70 2.20 4.40
N MET A 278 5.77 2.30 3.08
CA MET A 278 5.17 3.41 2.33
C MET A 278 3.66 3.46 2.55
N PHE A 279 2.98 2.31 2.40
CA PHE A 279 1.53 2.21 2.62
C PHE A 279 1.14 2.53 4.07
N PHE A 280 1.90 2.04 5.06
CA PHE A 280 1.74 2.39 6.47
C PHE A 280 1.83 3.90 6.69
N SER A 281 2.88 4.54 6.17
CA SER A 281 3.10 5.98 6.33
C SER A 281 1.96 6.79 5.71
N CYS A 282 1.46 6.38 4.54
CA CYS A 282 0.27 6.98 3.94
C CYS A 282 -0.99 6.76 4.78
N ASN A 283 -1.21 5.56 5.32
CA ASN A 283 -2.41 5.25 6.08
C ASN A 283 -2.48 5.95 7.45
N VAL A 284 -1.34 6.20 8.08
CA VAL A 284 -1.27 7.03 9.31
C VAL A 284 -1.85 8.42 9.04
N SER A 285 -1.39 9.08 7.97
CA SER A 285 -1.90 10.42 7.60
C SER A 285 -3.31 10.36 7.01
N PHE A 286 -3.64 9.30 6.26
CA PHE A 286 -4.95 9.12 5.66
C PHE A 286 -6.05 8.95 6.69
N SER A 287 -5.87 8.11 7.71
CA SER A 287 -6.93 7.75 8.65
C SER A 287 -7.39 8.94 9.51
N SER A 288 -6.51 9.90 9.76
CA SER A 288 -6.84 11.09 10.54
C SER A 288 -7.64 12.12 9.74
N LEU A 289 -7.34 12.34 8.45
CA LEU A 289 -7.93 13.43 7.69
C LEU A 289 -9.47 13.32 7.55
N PRO A 290 -10.08 12.21 7.08
CA PRO A 290 -11.54 12.03 6.98
C PRO A 290 -12.28 12.15 8.30
N VAL A 291 -11.68 11.67 9.40
CA VAL A 291 -12.34 11.65 10.69
C VAL A 291 -12.36 13.05 11.31
N PHE A 292 -11.24 13.78 11.21
CA PHE A 292 -11.08 15.07 11.90
C PHE A 292 -11.36 16.28 11.02
N LEU A 293 -11.45 16.13 9.69
CA LEU A 293 -11.68 17.28 8.81
C LEU A 293 -12.98 18.05 9.14
N PRO A 294 -14.14 17.41 9.39
CA PRO A 294 -15.34 18.14 9.80
C PRO A 294 -15.16 18.91 11.12
N THR A 295 -14.46 18.31 12.09
CA THR A 295 -14.12 18.97 13.37
C THR A 295 -13.21 20.16 13.17
N ILE A 296 -12.15 20.00 12.36
CA ILE A 296 -11.21 21.06 12.00
C ILE A 296 -11.93 22.24 11.32
N LEU A 297 -12.92 21.96 10.46
CA LEU A 297 -13.74 23.00 9.82
C LEU A 297 -14.71 23.66 10.80
N ASN A 298 -15.29 22.91 11.74
CA ASN A 298 -16.13 23.50 12.79
C ASN A 298 -15.33 24.47 13.67
N GLU A 299 -14.13 24.07 14.07
CA GLU A 299 -13.20 24.90 14.84
C GLU A 299 -12.71 26.16 14.08
N MET A 300 -12.81 26.18 12.75
CA MET A 300 -12.57 27.37 11.93
C MET A 300 -13.74 28.38 11.98
N GLY A 301 -14.84 28.06 12.65
CA GLY A 301 -16.03 28.90 12.80
C GLY A 301 -17.17 28.56 11.84
N PHE A 302 -17.10 27.44 11.11
CA PHE A 302 -18.19 26.97 10.27
C PHE A 302 -19.22 26.18 11.09
N SER A 303 -20.52 26.34 10.78
CA SER A 303 -21.56 25.49 11.37
C SER A 303 -21.36 24.02 11.00
N ALA A 304 -21.88 23.08 11.81
CA ALA A 304 -21.71 21.64 11.55
C ALA A 304 -22.15 21.22 10.14
N ILE A 305 -23.24 21.81 9.63
CA ILE A 305 -23.76 21.54 8.27
C ILE A 305 -22.80 22.11 7.21
N ASN A 306 -22.34 23.35 7.38
CA ASN A 306 -21.41 23.96 6.43
C ASN A 306 -20.04 23.26 6.45
N ALA A 307 -19.59 22.77 7.61
CA ALA A 307 -18.35 22.01 7.77
C ALA A 307 -18.40 20.69 7.00
N GLN A 308 -19.51 19.95 7.04
CA GLN A 308 -19.68 18.76 6.22
C GLN A 308 -19.67 19.09 4.73
N GLY A 309 -20.38 20.15 4.31
CA GLY A 309 -20.37 20.59 2.90
C GLY A 309 -18.99 21.05 2.40
N LEU A 310 -18.23 21.76 3.24
CA LEU A 310 -16.88 22.23 2.93
C LEU A 310 -15.82 21.12 2.95
N SER A 311 -16.13 19.95 3.54
CA SER A 311 -15.24 18.79 3.49
C SER A 311 -15.25 18.08 2.13
N ALA A 312 -16.33 18.23 1.35
CA ALA A 312 -16.52 17.54 0.07
C ALA A 312 -15.53 18.01 -1.04
N PRO A 313 -15.31 19.32 -1.28
CA PRO A 313 -14.43 19.78 -2.36
C PRO A 313 -12.97 19.27 -2.30
N PRO A 314 -12.29 19.25 -1.13
CA PRO A 314 -10.97 18.64 -1.03
C PRO A 314 -10.94 17.16 -1.44
N TYR A 315 -11.94 16.38 -1.06
CA TYR A 315 -12.03 14.97 -1.45
C TYR A 315 -12.35 14.78 -2.93
N PHE A 316 -13.20 15.62 -3.50
CA PHE A 316 -13.46 15.60 -4.94
C PHE A 316 -12.18 15.93 -5.74
N LEU A 317 -11.38 16.90 -5.30
CA LEU A 317 -10.08 17.15 -5.92
C LEU A 317 -9.16 15.93 -5.79
N ALA A 318 -9.12 15.30 -4.61
CA ALA A 318 -8.34 14.08 -4.40
C ALA A 318 -8.78 12.95 -5.36
N PHE A 319 -10.08 12.75 -5.57
CA PHE A 319 -10.62 11.81 -6.57
C PHE A 319 -10.04 12.04 -7.96
N VAL A 320 -10.05 13.30 -8.45
CA VAL A 320 -9.49 13.64 -9.77
C VAL A 320 -7.99 13.40 -9.81
N LEU A 321 -7.26 13.78 -8.76
CA LEU A 321 -5.80 13.64 -8.70
C LEU A 321 -5.33 12.19 -8.58
N VAL A 322 -6.09 11.29 -7.95
CA VAL A 322 -5.78 9.85 -7.94
C VAL A 322 -5.76 9.33 -9.38
N ILE A 323 -6.77 9.65 -10.18
CA ILE A 323 -6.87 9.19 -11.57
C ILE A 323 -5.77 9.84 -12.43
N LEU A 324 -5.57 11.15 -12.29
CA LEU A 324 -4.57 11.87 -13.09
C LEU A 324 -3.15 11.42 -12.76
N SER A 325 -2.81 11.28 -11.48
CA SER A 325 -1.45 10.87 -11.07
C SER A 325 -1.13 9.45 -11.51
N THR A 326 -2.07 8.51 -11.41
CA THR A 326 -1.89 7.13 -11.88
C THR A 326 -1.77 7.07 -13.39
N TYR A 327 -2.52 7.89 -14.13
CA TYR A 327 -2.35 8.06 -15.57
C TYR A 327 -0.96 8.62 -15.94
N ILE A 328 -0.49 9.66 -15.25
CA ILE A 328 0.84 10.23 -15.47
C ILE A 328 1.93 9.20 -15.13
N ALA A 329 1.77 8.46 -14.03
CA ALA A 329 2.73 7.46 -13.60
C ALA A 329 2.83 6.28 -14.57
N ASP A 330 1.71 5.86 -15.17
CA ASP A 330 1.67 4.83 -16.21
C ASP A 330 2.25 5.34 -17.53
N ARG A 331 1.99 6.59 -17.92
CA ARG A 331 2.56 7.17 -19.15
C ARG A 331 4.07 7.40 -19.05
N THR A 332 4.53 7.89 -17.91
CA THR A 332 5.96 8.21 -17.69
C THR A 332 6.78 6.98 -17.27
N GLN A 333 6.13 5.92 -16.78
CA GLN A 333 6.77 4.75 -16.14
C GLN A 333 7.73 5.15 -15.01
N GLN A 334 7.52 6.33 -14.38
CA GLN A 334 8.35 6.87 -13.30
C GLN A 334 7.53 7.06 -12.00
N ARG A 335 6.88 5.99 -11.53
CA ARG A 335 6.05 5.99 -10.30
C ARG A 335 6.74 6.62 -9.08
N GLY A 336 8.04 6.35 -8.90
CA GLY A 336 8.79 6.87 -7.75
C GLY A 336 8.84 8.40 -7.68
N TYR A 337 8.97 9.09 -8.81
CA TYR A 337 8.97 10.57 -8.82
C TYR A 337 7.56 11.13 -8.57
N VAL A 338 6.54 10.49 -9.12
CA VAL A 338 5.13 10.88 -8.87
C VAL A 338 4.81 10.76 -7.39
N ILE A 339 5.16 9.64 -6.74
CA ILE A 339 4.93 9.45 -5.30
C ILE A 339 5.71 10.47 -4.47
N MET A 340 6.97 10.76 -4.82
CA MET A 340 7.76 11.79 -4.13
C MET A 340 7.10 13.17 -4.21
N PHE A 341 6.65 13.58 -5.41
CA PHE A 341 5.96 14.85 -5.59
C PHE A 341 4.67 14.93 -4.78
N LEU A 342 3.85 13.88 -4.82
CA LEU A 342 2.60 13.80 -4.04
C LEU A 342 2.86 13.82 -2.53
N SER A 343 3.93 13.17 -2.08
CA SER A 343 4.35 13.17 -0.67
C SER A 343 4.80 14.55 -0.21
N ALA A 344 5.53 15.28 -1.05
CA ALA A 344 5.91 16.66 -0.79
C ALA A 344 4.68 17.58 -0.73
N LEU A 345 3.72 17.40 -1.65
CA LEU A 345 2.47 18.16 -1.67
C LEU A 345 1.65 17.92 -0.38
N GLY A 346 1.50 16.65 0.03
CA GLY A 346 0.83 16.30 1.28
C GLY A 346 1.54 16.87 2.52
N SER A 347 2.87 16.86 2.52
CA SER A 347 3.69 17.45 3.59
C SER A 347 3.46 18.96 3.70
N ILE A 348 3.43 19.68 2.57
CA ILE A 348 3.13 21.12 2.55
C ILE A 348 1.73 21.38 3.13
N GLY A 349 0.74 20.55 2.79
CA GLY A 349 -0.62 20.66 3.33
C GLY A 349 -0.67 20.55 4.86
N TYR A 350 0.01 19.55 5.42
CA TYR A 350 0.08 19.38 6.88
C TYR A 350 0.93 20.45 7.58
N ILE A 351 2.01 20.94 6.95
CA ILE A 351 2.80 22.05 7.49
C ILE A 351 1.95 23.32 7.58
N LEU A 352 1.16 23.63 6.55
CA LEU A 352 0.23 24.76 6.57
C LEU A 352 -0.76 24.62 7.72
N LEU A 353 -1.38 23.44 7.87
CA LEU A 353 -2.29 23.14 8.98
C LEU A 353 -1.63 23.27 10.36
N ALA A 354 -0.35 22.90 10.50
CA ALA A 354 0.39 22.96 11.76
C ALA A 354 0.82 24.39 12.16
N THR A 355 1.13 25.23 11.16
CA THR A 355 1.79 26.53 11.37
C THR A 355 0.85 27.72 11.33
N THR A 356 -0.28 27.61 10.61
CA THR A 356 -1.23 28.72 10.43
C THR A 356 -2.46 28.59 11.32
N SER A 357 -2.96 29.74 11.79
CA SER A 357 -4.19 29.85 12.58
C SER A 357 -5.35 30.47 11.79
N SER A 358 -5.08 31.12 10.66
CA SER A 358 -6.11 31.73 9.81
C SER A 358 -6.85 30.71 8.95
N VAL A 359 -8.16 30.93 8.76
CA VAL A 359 -9.07 29.99 8.08
C VAL A 359 -8.63 29.69 6.64
N GLY A 360 -8.26 30.71 5.87
CA GLY A 360 -7.89 30.56 4.45
C GLY A 360 -6.70 29.60 4.24
N PRO A 361 -5.51 29.87 4.81
CA PRO A 361 -4.36 28.98 4.71
C PRO A 361 -4.58 27.58 5.26
N ARG A 362 -5.34 27.43 6.35
CA ARG A 362 -5.67 26.10 6.88
C ARG A 362 -6.56 25.31 5.91
N TYR A 363 -7.56 25.95 5.31
CA TYR A 363 -8.40 25.32 4.29
C TYR A 363 -7.60 24.92 3.06
N THR A 364 -6.70 25.78 2.56
CA THR A 364 -5.74 25.42 1.49
C THR A 364 -4.85 24.24 1.90
N GLY A 365 -4.43 24.18 3.17
CA GLY A 365 -3.68 23.05 3.72
C GLY A 365 -4.43 21.72 3.62
N VAL A 366 -5.75 21.72 3.86
CA VAL A 366 -6.60 20.54 3.66
C VAL A 366 -6.58 20.08 2.20
N PHE A 367 -6.71 21.00 1.24
CA PHE A 367 -6.64 20.66 -0.19
C PHE A 367 -5.33 19.97 -0.55
N PHE A 368 -4.19 20.51 -0.09
CA PHE A 368 -2.88 19.91 -0.36
C PHE A 368 -2.68 18.57 0.36
N ALA A 369 -3.16 18.43 1.60
CA ALA A 369 -3.12 17.17 2.32
C ALA A 369 -3.92 16.08 1.58
N ALA A 370 -5.17 16.37 1.21
CA ALA A 370 -6.01 15.44 0.46
C ALA A 370 -5.42 15.13 -0.94
N ALA A 371 -4.90 16.14 -1.64
CA ALA A 371 -4.24 16.00 -2.93
C ALA A 371 -2.95 15.18 -2.91
N GLY A 372 -2.25 15.11 -1.77
CA GLY A 372 -1.03 14.33 -1.64
C GLY A 372 -1.29 12.87 -1.23
N ILE A 373 -2.10 12.67 -0.19
CA ILE A 373 -2.23 11.37 0.48
C ILE A 373 -2.96 10.35 -0.38
N PHE A 374 -4.17 10.68 -0.86
CA PHE A 374 -4.99 9.73 -1.62
C PHE A 374 -4.30 9.29 -2.92
N PRO A 375 -3.73 10.19 -3.73
CA PRO A 375 -3.06 9.79 -4.95
C PRO A 375 -1.76 9.02 -4.70
N ALA A 376 -1.06 9.25 -3.57
CA ALA A 376 0.12 8.47 -3.21
C ALA A 376 -0.23 6.99 -2.99
N ILE A 377 -1.30 6.72 -2.21
CA ILE A 377 -1.83 5.36 -1.97
C ILE A 377 -2.18 4.67 -3.29
N GLY A 378 -2.88 5.36 -4.19
CA GLY A 378 -3.26 4.85 -5.50
C GLY A 378 -2.07 4.48 -6.41
N ASN A 379 -0.89 5.07 -6.19
CA ASN A 379 0.33 4.77 -6.95
C ASN A 379 1.20 3.68 -6.32
N ILE A 380 1.08 3.43 -5.01
CA ILE A 380 1.86 2.39 -4.31
C ILE A 380 1.37 0.99 -4.70
N LEU A 381 0.05 0.75 -4.73
CA LEU A 381 -0.52 -0.58 -5.01
C LEU A 381 -0.09 -1.15 -6.38
N PRO A 382 -0.19 -0.39 -7.49
CA PRO A 382 0.29 -0.89 -8.78
C PRO A 382 1.81 -1.10 -8.81
N TRP A 383 2.56 -0.36 -8.00
CA TRP A 383 4.01 -0.51 -7.94
C TRP A 383 4.42 -1.86 -7.33
N VAL A 384 3.68 -2.34 -6.32
CA VAL A 384 3.85 -3.70 -5.79
C VAL A 384 3.56 -4.74 -6.87
N LEU A 385 2.39 -4.65 -7.51
CA LEU A 385 1.96 -5.65 -8.50
C LEU A 385 2.92 -5.76 -9.69
N ASN A 386 3.46 -4.63 -10.15
CA ASN A 386 4.35 -4.58 -11.30
C ASN A 386 5.74 -5.15 -11.04
N ASN A 387 6.21 -5.12 -9.79
CA ASN A 387 7.56 -5.56 -9.41
C ASN A 387 7.61 -7.03 -8.96
N GLN A 388 6.48 -7.73 -8.92
CA GLN A 388 6.44 -9.14 -8.54
C GLN A 388 6.40 -10.09 -9.74
N GLY A 389 7.27 -11.10 -9.67
CA GLY A 389 7.55 -12.05 -10.76
C GLY A 389 6.40 -13.03 -11.02
N SER A 390 5.96 -13.76 -9.98
CA SER A 390 4.88 -14.76 -10.08
C SER A 390 3.54 -14.25 -9.54
N ASP A 391 2.45 -14.89 -9.98
CA ASP A 391 1.10 -14.54 -9.56
C ASP A 391 0.87 -14.81 -8.06
N THR A 392 1.46 -15.87 -7.49
CA THR A 392 1.39 -16.13 -6.03
C THR A 392 2.17 -15.07 -5.24
N LYS A 393 3.33 -14.64 -5.76
CA LYS A 393 4.17 -13.62 -5.13
C LYS A 393 3.51 -12.23 -5.18
N ARG A 394 2.76 -11.91 -6.24
CA ARG A 394 1.91 -10.70 -6.33
C ARG A 394 0.86 -10.66 -5.22
N GLY A 395 0.09 -11.72 -5.06
CA GLY A 395 -0.95 -11.81 -4.03
C GLY A 395 -0.36 -11.72 -2.62
N THR A 396 0.75 -12.42 -2.38
CA THR A 396 1.46 -12.39 -1.09
C THR A 396 2.06 -11.00 -0.80
N GLY A 397 2.64 -10.34 -1.80
CA GLY A 397 3.16 -8.96 -1.64
C GLY A 397 2.06 -7.95 -1.29
N ILE A 398 0.87 -8.10 -1.88
CA ILE A 398 -0.31 -7.28 -1.53
C ILE A 398 -0.80 -7.61 -0.11
N ALA A 399 -0.83 -8.88 0.29
CA ALA A 399 -1.20 -9.25 1.65
C ALA A 399 -0.21 -8.67 2.69
N ILE A 400 1.09 -8.74 2.44
CA ILE A 400 2.13 -8.13 3.30
C ILE A 400 1.97 -6.61 3.36
N LEU A 401 1.76 -5.96 2.21
CA LEU A 401 1.54 -4.52 2.13
C LEU A 401 0.35 -4.10 2.99
N ASN A 402 -0.78 -4.80 2.88
CA ASN A 402 -1.97 -4.44 3.63
C ASN A 402 -1.83 -4.80 5.11
N LEU A 403 -1.27 -5.97 5.46
CA LEU A 403 -1.07 -6.36 6.86
C LEU A 403 -0.29 -5.31 7.65
N VAL A 404 0.83 -4.83 7.10
CA VAL A 404 1.63 -3.79 7.76
C VAL A 404 0.95 -2.43 7.62
N GLY A 405 0.46 -2.06 6.44
CA GLY A 405 -0.05 -0.70 6.26
C GLY A 405 -1.41 -0.44 6.88
N GLN A 406 -2.25 -1.45 7.09
CA GLN A 406 -3.51 -1.33 7.85
C GLN A 406 -3.29 -1.24 9.36
N CYS A 407 -2.06 -1.39 9.85
CA CYS A 407 -1.71 -0.93 11.21
C CYS A 407 -1.64 0.61 11.30
N GLY A 408 -1.52 1.31 10.16
CA GLY A 408 -1.43 2.77 10.11
C GLY A 408 -2.63 3.49 10.74
N PRO A 409 -3.88 3.10 10.45
CA PRO A 409 -5.08 3.67 11.06
C PRO A 409 -5.17 3.48 12.59
N LEU A 410 -4.60 2.41 13.15
CA LEU A 410 -4.55 2.21 14.60
C LEU A 410 -3.73 3.31 15.29
N LEU A 411 -2.67 3.77 14.63
CA LEU A 411 -1.88 4.92 15.09
C LEU A 411 -2.56 6.24 14.75
N GLY A 412 -2.99 6.41 13.49
CA GLY A 412 -3.48 7.69 12.96
C GLY A 412 -4.76 8.20 13.63
N THR A 413 -5.65 7.30 14.06
CA THR A 413 -6.88 7.66 14.79
C THR A 413 -6.63 8.27 16.17
N ARG A 414 -5.46 8.01 16.77
CA ARG A 414 -5.08 8.52 18.10
C ARG A 414 -4.22 9.78 18.06
N LEU A 415 -3.88 10.29 16.88
CA LEU A 415 -2.99 11.44 16.71
C LEU A 415 -3.63 12.81 17.05
N TYR A 416 -4.94 12.86 17.26
CA TYR A 416 -5.72 14.10 17.43
C TYR A 416 -6.56 14.04 18.72
N PRO A 417 -5.92 14.03 19.90
CA PRO A 417 -6.67 14.00 21.14
C PRO A 417 -7.39 15.34 21.37
N ALA A 418 -8.61 15.28 21.92
CA ALA A 418 -9.49 16.44 22.06
C ALA A 418 -8.88 17.60 22.88
N HIS A 419 -7.93 17.32 23.78
CA HIS A 419 -7.25 18.34 24.59
C HIS A 419 -6.23 19.17 23.80
N GLU A 420 -5.81 18.74 22.61
CA GLU A 420 -4.89 19.47 21.72
C GLU A 420 -5.60 20.34 20.66
N GLY A 421 -6.94 20.39 20.71
CA GLY A 421 -7.73 21.32 19.89
C GLY A 421 -7.41 22.78 20.22
N PRO A 422 -7.64 23.74 19.30
CA PRO A 422 -8.22 23.61 17.96
C PRO A 422 -7.19 23.51 16.81
N HIS A 423 -5.92 23.29 17.13
CA HIS A 423 -4.85 23.27 16.13
C HIS A 423 -4.22 21.90 15.93
N TYR A 424 -4.33 20.99 16.91
CA TYR A 424 -3.82 19.61 16.84
C TYR A 424 -2.39 19.51 16.28
N ARG A 425 -1.52 20.43 16.70
CA ARG A 425 -0.22 20.66 16.05
C ARG A 425 0.65 19.40 16.05
N LYS A 426 0.60 18.61 17.12
CA LYS A 426 1.36 17.36 17.25
C LYS A 426 0.96 16.36 16.17
N GLY A 427 -0.35 16.12 16.00
CA GLY A 427 -0.88 15.24 14.95
C GLY A 427 -0.47 15.70 13.55
N MET A 428 -0.54 17.00 13.27
CA MET A 428 -0.15 17.57 11.98
C MET A 428 1.36 17.39 11.68
N TRP A 429 2.23 17.61 12.67
CA TRP A 429 3.67 17.39 12.51
C TRP A 429 4.01 15.92 12.31
N ILE A 430 3.33 15.02 13.03
CA ILE A 430 3.51 13.57 12.85
C ILE A 430 3.09 13.16 11.42
N CYS A 431 1.93 13.62 10.94
CA CYS A 431 1.48 13.35 9.57
C CYS A 431 2.45 13.90 8.52
N THR A 432 3.05 15.06 8.77
CA THR A 432 4.11 15.64 7.92
C THR A 432 5.33 14.72 7.86
N ALA A 433 5.82 14.25 9.01
CA ALA A 433 6.98 13.37 9.10
C ALA A 433 6.75 12.05 8.34
N PHE A 434 5.57 11.44 8.47
CA PHE A 434 5.22 10.22 7.73
C PHE A 434 5.08 10.46 6.22
N MET A 435 4.56 11.62 5.79
CA MET A 435 4.54 11.97 4.36
C MET A 435 5.95 12.17 3.81
N MET A 436 6.84 12.85 4.52
CA MET A 436 8.23 12.98 4.10
C MET A 436 8.94 11.61 4.06
N LEU A 437 8.70 10.75 5.07
CA LEU A 437 9.22 9.39 5.10
C LEU A 437 8.75 8.59 3.87
N ASN A 438 7.48 8.69 3.48
CA ASN A 438 6.97 8.05 2.27
C ASN A 438 7.72 8.52 1.01
N GLY A 439 8.01 9.82 0.90
CA GLY A 439 8.80 10.37 -0.19
C GLY A 439 10.24 9.82 -0.24
N VAL A 440 10.89 9.70 0.92
CA VAL A 440 12.23 9.10 1.04
C VAL A 440 12.21 7.62 0.67
N LEU A 441 11.25 6.85 1.19
CA LEU A 441 11.08 5.43 0.87
C LEU A 441 10.82 5.21 -0.62
N ALA A 442 10.01 6.07 -1.25
CA ALA A 442 9.78 6.04 -2.69
C ALA A 442 11.08 6.24 -3.48
N LEU A 443 11.93 7.18 -3.05
CA LEU A 443 13.22 7.41 -3.70
C LEU A 443 14.15 6.21 -3.53
N SER A 444 14.23 5.66 -2.32
CA SER A 444 15.04 4.48 -2.01
C SER A 444 14.62 3.25 -2.79
N LEU A 445 13.32 2.98 -2.92
CA LEU A 445 12.83 1.87 -3.73
C LEU A 445 13.14 2.08 -5.21
N ARG A 446 13.01 3.32 -5.70
CA ARG A 446 13.37 3.64 -7.09
C ARG A 446 14.86 3.44 -7.37
N THR A 447 15.74 3.91 -6.49
CA THR A 447 17.19 3.75 -6.66
C THR A 447 17.60 2.28 -6.60
N LEU A 448 17.00 1.50 -5.69
CA LEU A 448 17.18 0.05 -5.61
C LEU A 448 16.77 -0.65 -6.92
N LEU A 449 15.56 -0.35 -7.44
CA LEU A 449 15.08 -0.96 -8.70
C LEU A 449 15.93 -0.55 -9.90
N LYS A 450 16.39 0.71 -9.97
CA LYS A 450 17.28 1.16 -11.03
C LYS A 450 18.61 0.42 -10.98
N TRP A 451 19.15 0.20 -9.79
CA TRP A 451 20.39 -0.56 -9.59
C TRP A 451 20.21 -2.05 -9.93
N GLU A 452 19.13 -2.69 -9.49
CA GLU A 452 18.82 -4.08 -9.83
C GLU A 452 18.66 -4.27 -11.34
N ASN A 453 17.94 -3.37 -12.00
CA ASN A 453 17.76 -3.40 -13.46
C ASN A 453 19.10 -3.23 -14.18
N GLY A 454 19.97 -2.30 -13.76
CA GLY A 454 21.30 -2.15 -14.35
C GLY A 454 22.19 -3.40 -14.20
N ARG A 455 22.05 -4.13 -13.09
CA ARG A 455 22.74 -5.41 -12.88
C ARG A 455 22.19 -6.52 -13.79
N LEU A 456 20.88 -6.53 -14.04
CA LEU A 456 20.25 -7.48 -14.97
C LEU A 456 20.63 -7.17 -16.42
N ASP A 457 20.62 -5.90 -16.81
CA ASP A 457 21.05 -5.45 -18.14
C ASP A 457 22.51 -5.83 -18.41
N ALA A 458 23.38 -5.75 -17.39
CA ALA A 458 24.78 -6.17 -17.50
C ALA A 458 24.96 -7.70 -17.64
N ARG A 459 24.02 -8.52 -17.12
CA ARG A 459 24.10 -9.99 -17.15
C ARG A 459 23.42 -10.62 -18.36
N PHE A 460 22.30 -10.07 -18.78
CA PHE A 460 21.42 -10.65 -19.80
C PHE A 460 21.30 -9.77 -21.06
N GLY A 461 21.98 -8.63 -21.10
CA GLY A 461 21.82 -7.62 -22.15
C GLY A 461 20.64 -6.70 -21.89
N ALA A 462 20.71 -5.46 -22.39
CA ALA A 462 19.61 -4.52 -22.29
C ALA A 462 18.44 -4.98 -23.19
N VAL A 463 17.28 -5.25 -22.58
CA VAL A 463 16.06 -5.48 -23.35
C VAL A 463 15.61 -4.14 -23.91
N GLY A 464 15.41 -4.04 -25.23
CA GLY A 464 14.95 -2.81 -25.89
C GLY A 464 13.76 -2.18 -25.15
N ARG A 465 13.88 -0.90 -24.82
CA ARG A 465 12.83 -0.19 -24.06
C ARG A 465 11.55 -0.20 -24.87
N ARG A 466 10.55 -0.94 -24.39
CA ARG A 466 9.19 -0.77 -24.91
C ARG A 466 8.61 0.53 -24.37
N ASP A 467 8.12 1.38 -25.27
CA ASP A 467 7.41 2.60 -24.88
C ASP A 467 6.05 2.26 -24.23
N ALA A 468 5.35 3.30 -23.74
CA ALA A 468 4.04 3.14 -23.12
C ALA A 468 2.94 2.57 -24.05
N ASN A 469 3.24 2.39 -25.35
CA ASN A 469 2.36 1.79 -26.35
C ASN A 469 2.80 0.38 -26.76
N GLY A 470 3.84 -0.19 -26.12
CA GLY A 470 4.35 -1.52 -26.42
C GLY A 470 5.30 -1.60 -27.63
N VAL A 471 5.68 -0.45 -28.21
CA VAL A 471 6.64 -0.38 -29.33
C VAL A 471 8.05 -0.49 -28.76
N VAL A 472 8.83 -1.45 -29.23
CA VAL A 472 10.27 -1.55 -28.90
C VAL A 472 10.97 -0.35 -29.54
N VAL A 473 11.45 0.58 -28.72
CA VAL A 473 12.29 1.67 -29.19
C VAL A 473 13.73 1.16 -29.19
N GLY A 474 14.24 0.90 -30.39
CA GLY A 474 15.63 0.48 -30.63
C GLY A 474 15.71 -0.87 -31.35
N GLU A 475 15.42 -0.88 -32.65
CA GLU A 475 15.91 -1.91 -33.55
C GLU A 475 16.74 -1.20 -34.64
N ASP A 476 18.05 -1.16 -34.41
CA ASP A 476 19.07 -1.09 -35.45
C ASP A 476 20.15 -2.10 -35.04
N LEU A 477 19.81 -3.39 -35.15
CA LEU A 477 20.80 -4.45 -35.18
C LEU A 477 21.36 -4.52 -36.60
N THR A 478 22.24 -3.58 -36.96
CA THR A 478 23.17 -3.80 -38.06
C THR A 478 24.42 -4.49 -37.51
N LYS A 479 24.77 -5.56 -38.23
CA LYS A 479 25.83 -6.52 -37.97
C LYS A 479 27.20 -5.84 -37.88
N GLU A 480 28.05 -6.46 -37.07
CA GLU A 480 29.52 -6.39 -37.09
C GLU A 480 30.18 -5.02 -36.98
N GLY A 481 30.80 -4.77 -35.82
CA GLY A 481 31.77 -3.69 -35.65
C GLY A 481 31.79 -3.21 -34.20
N LYS A 482 32.95 -3.36 -33.54
CA LYS A 482 33.22 -2.76 -32.23
C LYS A 482 32.74 -1.30 -32.20
N PRO A 483 32.13 -0.79 -31.11
CA PRO A 483 32.04 0.65 -30.94
C PRO A 483 33.35 1.15 -30.33
N ASP A 484 34.03 1.99 -31.11
CA ASP A 484 35.01 2.94 -30.65
C ASP A 484 34.48 3.78 -29.49
N VAL A 485 35.38 4.06 -28.56
CA VAL A 485 35.20 4.99 -27.45
C VAL A 485 35.15 6.41 -28.03
N GLY A 486 33.98 6.82 -28.50
CA GLY A 486 33.69 8.17 -28.96
C GLY A 486 32.93 8.95 -27.90
N GLY A 487 33.67 9.66 -27.03
CA GLY A 487 33.10 10.47 -25.96
C GLY A 487 32.27 11.64 -26.48
N LEU A 488 31.03 11.73 -25.99
CA LEU A 488 30.38 13.00 -25.74
C LEU A 488 30.24 13.15 -24.23
N SER A 489 31.19 13.90 -23.66
CA SER A 489 31.18 14.38 -22.28
C SER A 489 30.03 15.36 -22.09
N LEU A 490 28.98 14.95 -21.39
CA LEU A 490 28.09 15.87 -20.67
C LEU A 490 28.55 15.89 -19.22
N ASP A 491 29.60 16.68 -18.98
CA ASP A 491 30.04 17.10 -17.67
C ASP A 491 28.90 17.79 -16.93
N THR A 492 28.22 17.04 -16.06
CA THR A 492 27.44 17.63 -14.97
C THR A 492 28.32 17.58 -13.72
N GLY A 493 29.07 18.67 -13.54
CA GLY A 493 30.10 18.86 -12.53
C GLY A 493 29.62 18.79 -11.08
N TRP A 494 29.42 17.58 -10.58
CA TRP A 494 29.16 17.31 -9.15
C TRP A 494 30.33 16.57 -8.46
N GLY A 495 31.36 16.16 -9.20
CA GLY A 495 32.57 15.54 -8.65
C GLY A 495 33.34 16.42 -7.65
N PRO A 496 33.60 17.71 -7.92
CA PRO A 496 34.41 18.54 -7.03
C PRO A 496 33.69 18.98 -5.74
N TRP A 497 32.35 18.98 -5.74
CA TRP A 497 31.57 19.39 -4.58
C TRP A 497 31.51 18.31 -3.48
N LEU A 498 31.49 17.03 -3.87
CA LEU A 498 31.51 15.93 -2.90
C LEU A 498 32.87 15.84 -2.19
N GLU A 499 33.98 16.07 -2.89
CA GLU A 499 35.30 16.06 -2.24
C GLU A 499 35.53 17.26 -1.30
N LEU A 500 34.95 18.43 -1.61
CA LEU A 500 35.05 19.61 -0.75
C LEU A 500 34.25 19.49 0.56
N VAL A 501 33.15 18.73 0.56
CA VAL A 501 32.35 18.45 1.77
C VAL A 501 33.06 17.44 2.67
N PHE A 502 33.81 16.48 2.11
CA PHE A 502 34.58 15.51 2.91
C PHE A 502 35.95 16.02 3.39
N ALA A 503 36.55 17.02 2.72
CA ALA A 503 37.91 17.47 3.03
C ALA A 503 38.02 18.60 4.09
N ARG A 504 36.93 19.28 4.49
CA ARG A 504 37.00 20.49 5.35
C ARG A 504 36.46 20.36 6.78
N GLY A 505 36.30 19.14 7.30
CA GLY A 505 35.81 18.90 8.67
C GLY A 505 36.86 18.87 9.78
N ALA A 506 38.13 19.19 9.52
CA ALA A 506 39.22 18.94 10.46
C ALA A 506 40.11 20.17 10.71
N TRP A 507 39.71 21.11 11.56
CA TRP A 507 40.64 21.97 12.32
C TRP A 507 40.02 22.39 13.67
N GLY A 508 40.67 22.00 14.78
CA GLY A 508 40.73 22.83 15.99
C GLY A 508 39.93 22.39 17.23
N CYS A 509 40.37 21.35 17.93
CA CYS A 509 40.74 21.41 19.36
C CYS A 509 41.12 20.01 19.88
N GLY A 510 42.31 19.94 20.47
CA GLY A 510 43.05 18.72 20.73
C GLY A 510 42.46 17.86 21.83
N TRP A 511 42.30 16.57 21.51
CA TRP A 511 42.53 15.47 22.44
C TRP A 511 43.40 14.43 21.73
N THR A 512 44.46 14.07 22.45
CA THR A 512 45.58 13.22 22.09
C THR A 512 45.17 11.83 21.56
N THR A 513 45.77 11.50 20.41
CA THR A 513 46.13 10.17 19.90
C THR A 513 45.78 8.97 20.80
N LEU A 514 44.67 8.32 20.48
CA LEU A 514 44.51 6.87 20.60
C LEU A 514 44.06 6.37 19.22
N GLU A 515 44.86 5.48 18.64
CA GLU A 515 44.55 4.78 17.39
C GLU A 515 43.20 4.06 17.56
N VAL A 516 42.16 4.53 16.87
CA VAL A 516 40.86 3.87 16.79
C VAL A 516 40.67 3.38 15.38
N ASP A 517 40.66 2.05 15.27
CA ASP A 517 40.33 1.26 14.09
C ASP A 517 39.07 1.76 13.36
N ARG A 518 39.09 1.65 12.03
CA ARG A 518 38.01 2.03 11.11
C ARG A 518 36.75 1.16 11.31
N GLY A 519 35.96 1.48 12.34
CA GLY A 519 34.74 0.74 12.70
C GLY A 519 33.58 1.58 13.26
N MET A 520 33.54 2.90 13.04
CA MET A 520 32.57 3.78 13.72
C MET A 520 31.66 4.62 12.79
N GLY A 521 31.31 4.11 11.60
CA GLY A 521 30.24 4.70 10.78
C GLY A 521 28.83 4.54 11.36
N VAL A 522 28.64 3.61 12.29
CA VAL A 522 27.32 3.25 12.88
C VAL A 522 26.97 4.13 14.10
N GLY A 523 27.96 4.81 14.70
CA GLY A 523 27.78 5.59 15.93
C GLY A 523 26.85 6.80 15.79
N TRP A 524 26.78 7.42 14.60
CA TRP A 524 25.89 8.57 14.36
C TRP A 524 24.41 8.18 14.31
N ILE A 525 24.11 7.00 13.77
CA ILE A 525 22.77 6.42 13.80
C ILE A 525 22.39 6.08 15.26
N PHE A 526 23.38 5.63 16.05
CA PHE A 526 23.20 5.35 17.47
C PHE A 526 23.00 6.62 18.33
N ALA A 527 23.60 7.75 17.96
CA ALA A 527 23.36 9.03 18.61
C ALA A 527 21.95 9.58 18.32
N ILE A 528 21.45 9.41 17.10
CA ILE A 528 20.04 9.70 16.74
C ILE A 528 19.09 8.74 17.48
N TYR A 529 19.47 7.46 17.64
CA TYR A 529 18.77 6.47 18.48
C TYR A 529 18.64 6.93 19.93
N ILE A 530 19.71 7.41 20.58
CA ILE A 530 19.67 7.88 21.99
C ILE A 530 18.80 9.14 22.12
N ILE A 531 18.89 10.07 21.17
CA ILE A 531 18.13 11.33 21.21
C ILE A 531 16.63 11.07 20.96
N MET A 532 16.27 10.25 19.97
CA MET A 532 14.87 9.90 19.71
C MET A 532 14.29 9.00 20.80
N PHE A 533 15.08 8.08 21.35
CA PHE A 533 14.67 7.25 22.49
C PHE A 533 14.48 8.08 23.75
N GLN A 534 15.37 9.05 24.03
CA GLN A 534 15.16 10.01 25.12
C GLN A 534 13.90 10.84 24.90
N TYR A 535 13.59 11.29 23.68
CA TYR A 535 12.37 12.05 23.39
C TYR A 535 11.08 11.21 23.48
N LEU A 536 11.11 9.95 23.04
CA LEU A 536 10.00 9.02 23.27
C LEU A 536 9.83 8.79 24.78
N CYS A 537 10.87 8.37 25.51
CA CYS A 537 10.82 8.09 26.94
C CYS A 537 10.44 9.31 27.80
N TYR A 538 10.87 10.53 27.44
CA TYR A 538 10.45 11.76 28.13
C TYR A 538 8.96 12.07 27.95
N GLY A 539 8.36 11.63 26.84
CA GLY A 539 6.92 11.74 26.59
C GLY A 539 6.06 10.75 27.38
N TYR A 540 6.63 9.62 27.84
CA TYR A 540 5.92 8.57 28.58
C TYR A 540 5.95 8.73 30.11
N CYS A 541 6.69 9.70 30.65
CA CYS A 541 6.75 9.97 32.09
C CYS A 541 5.58 10.81 32.66
N CYS A 542 4.60 11.21 31.83
CA CYS A 542 3.46 12.01 32.27
C CYS A 542 2.12 11.43 31.79
N GLY A 543 1.53 10.52 32.58
CA GLY A 543 0.07 10.25 32.63
C GLY A 543 -0.40 8.85 32.21
N ASP A 544 -1.05 8.14 33.16
CA ASP A 544 -1.91 6.93 33.10
C ASP A 544 -1.37 5.57 32.55
N CYS A 545 -0.81 4.75 33.45
CA CYS A 545 0.05 3.58 33.16
C CYS A 545 -0.56 2.23 32.74
N SER A 546 -1.87 2.00 32.58
CA SER A 546 -2.36 0.61 32.33
C SER A 546 -2.63 0.23 30.86
N MET A 547 -2.96 1.20 30.00
CA MET A 547 -3.28 0.94 28.58
C MET A 547 -2.10 1.24 27.62
N ASP A 548 -1.09 1.96 28.11
CA ASP A 548 0.05 2.43 27.32
C ASP A 548 1.18 1.39 27.16
N ILE A 549 1.22 0.37 28.01
CA ILE A 549 2.23 -0.70 27.96
C ILE A 549 2.04 -1.57 26.71
N GLU A 550 0.81 -1.90 26.32
CA GLU A 550 0.53 -2.71 25.13
C GLU A 550 0.85 -1.97 23.82
N ILE A 551 0.62 -0.65 23.79
CA ILE A 551 0.95 0.23 22.66
C ILE A 551 2.47 0.37 22.52
N GLY A 552 3.17 0.50 23.65
CA GLY A 552 4.63 0.48 23.72
C GLY A 552 5.20 -0.81 23.14
N VAL A 553 4.62 -1.96 23.49
CA VAL A 553 5.07 -3.28 22.99
C VAL A 553 4.85 -3.43 21.49
N ILE A 554 3.70 -3.01 20.95
CA ILE A 554 3.42 -3.09 19.50
C ILE A 554 4.31 -2.11 18.72
N ALA A 555 4.48 -0.88 19.22
CA ALA A 555 5.38 0.10 18.62
C ALA A 555 6.84 -0.38 18.67
N LEU A 556 7.29 -0.99 19.78
CA LEU A 556 8.62 -1.60 19.90
C LEU A 556 8.80 -2.78 18.94
N LEU A 557 7.80 -3.63 18.76
CA LEU A 557 7.86 -4.77 17.83
C LEU A 557 7.95 -4.29 16.39
N CYS A 558 7.11 -3.32 15.98
CA CYS A 558 7.18 -2.72 14.65
C CYS A 558 8.50 -1.98 14.41
N PHE A 559 9.02 -1.28 15.43
CA PHE A 559 10.29 -0.57 15.35
C PHE A 559 11.50 -1.51 15.36
N ALA A 560 11.45 -2.61 16.11
CA ALA A 560 12.47 -3.64 16.11
C ALA A 560 12.54 -4.37 14.76
N LEU A 561 11.39 -4.62 14.11
CA LEU A 561 11.34 -5.16 12.75
C LEU A 561 11.93 -4.17 11.72
N LEU A 562 11.71 -2.86 11.90
CA LEU A 562 12.32 -1.81 11.08
C LEU A 562 13.84 -1.76 11.26
N CYS A 563 14.33 -1.82 12.50
CA CYS A 563 15.75 -1.86 12.81
C CYS A 563 16.40 -3.13 12.26
N PHE A 564 15.72 -4.28 12.35
CA PHE A 564 16.19 -5.53 11.76
C PHE A 564 16.33 -5.42 10.24
N ALA A 565 15.35 -4.82 9.55
CA ALA A 565 15.42 -4.59 8.11
C ALA A 565 16.55 -3.64 7.70
N LEU A 566 16.79 -2.56 8.48
CA LEU A 566 17.86 -1.60 8.21
C LEU A 566 19.26 -2.14 8.54
N LEU A 567 19.41 -2.90 9.64
CA LEU A 567 20.65 -3.62 9.97
C LEU A 567 20.95 -4.70 8.95
N TYR A 568 19.94 -5.44 8.50
CA TYR A 568 20.09 -6.42 7.42
C TYR A 568 20.51 -5.76 6.10
N PHE A 569 19.97 -4.58 5.79
CA PHE A 569 20.40 -3.79 4.63
C PHE A 569 21.86 -3.31 4.75
N ALA A 570 22.28 -2.87 5.94
CA ALA A 570 23.66 -2.48 6.21
C ALA A 570 24.63 -3.68 6.16
N LEU A 571 24.19 -4.85 6.62
CA LEU A 571 24.95 -6.11 6.56
C LEU A 571 25.08 -6.63 5.12
N LEU A 572 24.01 -6.61 4.33
CA LEU A 572 24.06 -6.94 2.89
C LEU A 572 24.97 -5.97 2.13
N TYR A 573 24.96 -4.69 2.48
CA TYR A 573 25.86 -3.70 1.89
C TYR A 573 27.33 -3.97 2.26
N SER A 574 27.60 -4.41 3.49
CA SER A 574 28.94 -4.79 3.98
C SER A 574 29.44 -6.10 3.34
N GLU A 575 28.59 -7.12 3.23
CA GLU A 575 28.93 -8.42 2.65
C GLU A 575 29.24 -8.29 1.15
N TYR A 576 28.56 -7.36 0.46
CA TYR A 576 28.78 -7.06 -0.96
C TYR A 576 30.09 -6.29 -1.23
N GLN A 577 30.59 -5.49 -0.28
CA GLN A 577 31.85 -4.75 -0.42
C GLN A 577 33.08 -5.55 0.05
N PHE A 578 32.94 -6.44 1.03
CA PHE A 578 34.09 -7.05 1.71
C PHE A 578 34.16 -8.59 1.67
N GLY A 579 33.15 -9.30 1.12
CA GLY A 579 33.25 -10.74 0.83
C GLY A 579 33.50 -11.66 2.04
N LEU A 580 33.05 -11.29 3.24
CA LEU A 580 33.31 -12.01 4.48
C LEU A 580 32.20 -13.03 4.82
N GLY A 581 32.22 -14.19 4.16
CA GLY A 581 31.15 -15.21 4.28
C GLY A 581 31.03 -15.97 5.62
N CYS A 582 32.04 -15.94 6.51
CA CYS A 582 32.02 -16.76 7.74
C CYS A 582 31.70 -15.99 9.04
N VAL A 583 31.83 -14.66 9.04
CA VAL A 583 31.56 -13.83 10.24
C VAL A 583 30.06 -13.54 10.39
N SER A 584 29.31 -13.60 9.28
CA SER A 584 27.87 -13.32 9.16
C SER A 584 27.00 -14.22 10.05
N TYR A 585 27.27 -15.53 10.10
CA TYR A 585 26.40 -16.45 10.85
C TYR A 585 26.52 -16.31 12.37
N ARG A 586 27.73 -16.06 12.89
CA ARG A 586 27.95 -15.86 14.34
C ARG A 586 27.43 -14.50 14.82
N ILE A 587 27.51 -13.47 13.97
CA ILE A 587 26.97 -12.14 14.28
C ILE A 587 25.43 -12.15 14.24
N VAL A 588 24.82 -12.76 13.21
CA VAL A 588 23.36 -12.91 13.13
C VAL A 588 22.85 -13.76 14.31
N LEU A 589 23.52 -14.85 14.66
CA LEU A 589 23.16 -15.66 15.83
C LEU A 589 23.32 -14.87 17.15
N PHE A 590 24.38 -14.08 17.30
CA PHE A 590 24.61 -13.22 18.47
C PHE A 590 23.52 -12.13 18.61
N TYR A 591 23.08 -11.53 17.50
CA TYR A 591 22.01 -10.54 17.50
C TYR A 591 20.62 -11.15 17.63
N CYS A 592 20.37 -12.37 17.14
CA CYS A 592 19.16 -13.13 17.44
C CYS A 592 19.08 -13.52 18.93
N ILE A 593 20.23 -13.84 19.56
CA ILE A 593 20.31 -14.08 21.00
C ILE A 593 20.06 -12.80 21.80
N LEU A 594 20.61 -11.66 21.37
CA LEU A 594 20.31 -10.35 21.99
C LEU A 594 18.86 -9.92 21.78
N PHE A 595 18.24 -10.23 20.64
CA PHE A 595 16.82 -10.01 20.39
C PHE A 595 15.94 -10.88 21.31
N TYR A 596 16.31 -12.15 21.50
CA TYR A 596 15.64 -13.04 22.46
C TYR A 596 15.84 -12.60 23.91
N LEU A 597 17.03 -12.13 24.28
CA LEU A 597 17.31 -11.58 25.61
C LEU A 597 16.61 -10.23 25.84
N GLY A 598 16.46 -9.39 24.81
CA GLY A 598 15.73 -8.12 24.87
C GLY A 598 14.22 -8.33 25.00
N ILE A 599 13.65 -9.32 24.31
CA ILE A 599 12.26 -9.75 24.51
C ILE A 599 12.09 -10.35 25.92
N GLY A 600 13.05 -11.17 26.37
CA GLY A 600 13.05 -11.75 27.71
C GLY A 600 13.13 -10.70 28.83
N PHE A 601 13.97 -9.67 28.67
CA PHE A 601 14.06 -8.54 29.60
C PHE A 601 12.81 -7.67 29.53
N GLY A 602 12.25 -7.41 28.34
CA GLY A 602 10.99 -6.68 28.19
C GLY A 602 9.81 -7.37 28.88
N ILE A 603 9.70 -8.69 28.74
CA ILE A 603 8.67 -9.50 29.42
C ILE A 603 8.90 -9.56 30.93
N GLY A 604 10.17 -9.63 31.39
CA GLY A 604 10.53 -9.57 32.80
C GLY A 604 10.18 -8.22 33.45
N TRP A 605 10.49 -7.12 32.77
CA TRP A 605 10.18 -5.77 33.22
C TRP A 605 8.67 -5.47 33.25
N ILE A 606 7.91 -6.04 32.30
CA ILE A 606 6.43 -5.97 32.27
C ILE A 606 5.81 -6.75 33.44
N LYS A 607 6.41 -7.87 33.86
CA LYS A 607 5.97 -8.61 35.06
C LYS A 607 6.23 -7.85 36.35
N ASP A 608 7.34 -7.12 36.44
CA ASP A 608 7.68 -6.28 37.60
C ASP A 608 6.87 -4.97 37.65
N LEU A 609 6.32 -4.51 36.52
CA LEU A 609 5.41 -3.35 36.43
C LEU A 609 3.93 -3.70 36.66
N SER A 610 3.54 -4.98 36.51
CA SER A 610 2.17 -5.45 36.77
C SER A 610 1.97 -6.00 38.18
N SER A 611 3.03 -6.10 38.98
CA SER A 611 3.01 -6.38 40.43
C SER A 611 3.17 -5.09 41.22
#